data_AF-A0A2G2FYT3-F1
#
_entry.id   AF-A0A2G2FYT3-F1
#
_cell.length_a   1.000
_cell.length_b   1.000
_cell.length_c   1.000
_cell.angle_alpha   90.00
_cell.angle_beta   90.00
_cell.angle_gamma   90.00
#
_symmetry.space_group_name_H-M   'P 1'
#
loop_
_entity.id
_entity.type
_entity.pdbx_description
1 polymer ?
#
loop_
_entity_poly.entity_id
_entity_poly.type
_entity_poly.pdbx_seq_one_letter_code
_entity_poly.pdbx_strand_id
1 'polypeptide(L)'
;MTCTEKIKRKIKSLDYNKTISFSTLKTKEVSIDTTRKVLHRLHDDGFITIVDRGCFKREKQFNELLFVYGSLKKGFDNHSLLGKSAKRLGKAHTVKKFGMYEDTFGNYPYLLDAPLKKINGELYQITRAELLKKIDEFEGVPEYYQREKIEVKSHHGVQRAFVYIQKTAEIPADQEALKEWSNNTDYKVKKLYKHLDTMINN
;
A
#
# COMPACT_ATOMS: atom_id res chain seq x y z
N MET A 1 3.47 10.28 -32.93
CA MET A 1 2.49 9.94 -31.88
C MET A 1 2.35 8.42 -31.83
N THR A 2 2.69 7.78 -30.71
CA THR A 2 2.65 6.31 -30.54
C THR A 2 1.21 5.77 -30.51
N CYS A 3 1.00 4.47 -30.77
CA CYS A 3 -0.33 3.86 -30.64
C CYS A 3 -0.93 4.05 -29.23
N THR A 4 -0.08 4.02 -28.21
CA THR A 4 -0.47 4.28 -26.81
C THR A 4 -0.95 5.71 -26.60
N GLU A 5 -0.25 6.70 -27.14
CA GLU A 5 -0.65 8.12 -27.07
C GLU A 5 -1.99 8.37 -27.76
N LYS A 6 -2.21 7.78 -28.95
CA LYS A 6 -3.48 7.91 -29.68
C LYS A 6 -4.65 7.37 -28.86
N ILE A 7 -4.51 6.19 -28.26
CA ILE A 7 -5.54 5.58 -27.41
C ILE A 7 -5.74 6.40 -26.13
N LYS A 8 -4.66 6.79 -25.44
CA LYS A 8 -4.75 7.66 -24.25
C LYS A 8 -5.50 8.95 -24.56
N ARG A 9 -5.23 9.59 -25.71
CA ARG A 9 -5.91 10.82 -26.14
C ARG A 9 -7.41 10.60 -26.31
N LYS A 10 -7.83 9.52 -26.97
CA LYS A 10 -9.25 9.16 -27.09
C LYS A 10 -9.89 8.92 -25.72
N ILE A 11 -9.23 8.19 -24.82
CA ILE A 11 -9.77 7.94 -23.48
C ILE A 11 -9.90 9.26 -22.69
N LYS A 12 -8.96 10.20 -22.87
CA LYS A 12 -9.01 11.52 -22.22
C LYS A 12 -10.19 12.40 -22.64
N SER A 13 -10.86 12.12 -23.75
CA SER A 13 -12.06 12.85 -24.15
C SER A 13 -13.36 12.19 -23.65
N LEU A 14 -13.29 11.07 -22.94
CA LEU A 14 -14.46 10.33 -22.44
C LEU A 14 -14.78 10.72 -20.99
N ASP A 15 -16.06 10.59 -20.61
CA ASP A 15 -16.49 10.87 -19.24
C ASP A 15 -15.87 9.90 -18.22
N TYR A 16 -15.63 10.39 -17.00
CA TYR A 16 -15.18 9.56 -15.88
C TYR A 16 -16.29 8.61 -15.41
N ASN A 17 -15.89 7.44 -14.89
CA ASN A 17 -16.75 6.44 -14.22
C ASN A 17 -17.89 5.84 -15.07
N LYS A 18 -17.99 6.20 -16.35
CA LYS A 18 -18.93 5.61 -17.30
C LYS A 18 -18.34 4.33 -17.88
N THR A 19 -19.14 3.28 -17.99
CA THR A 19 -18.75 2.05 -18.68
C THR A 19 -18.72 2.30 -20.18
N ILE A 20 -17.61 1.98 -20.82
CA ILE A 20 -17.33 2.25 -22.24
C ILE A 20 -16.81 0.97 -22.89
N SER A 21 -17.35 0.64 -24.05
CA SER A 21 -16.91 -0.51 -24.83
C SER A 21 -15.57 -0.24 -25.52
N PHE A 22 -14.72 -1.26 -25.62
CA PHE A 22 -13.47 -1.25 -26.39
C PHE A 22 -13.74 -0.90 -27.86
N SER A 23 -14.93 -1.24 -28.36
CA SER A 23 -15.36 -0.92 -29.72
C SER A 23 -15.33 0.59 -30.02
N THR A 24 -15.62 1.45 -29.04
CA THR A 24 -15.55 2.92 -29.16
C THR A 24 -14.14 3.42 -29.48
N LEU A 25 -13.12 2.64 -29.14
CA LEU A 25 -11.72 2.97 -29.41
C LEU A 25 -11.22 2.47 -30.76
N LYS A 26 -12.00 1.66 -31.50
CA LYS A 26 -11.60 1.15 -32.83
C LYS A 26 -11.16 2.30 -33.75
N THR A 27 -10.07 2.08 -34.47
CA THR A 27 -9.57 2.97 -35.51
C THR A 27 -8.99 2.14 -36.64
N LYS A 28 -8.94 2.68 -37.86
CA LYS A 28 -8.22 2.03 -38.99
C LYS A 28 -6.70 1.98 -38.77
N GLU A 29 -6.18 2.79 -37.83
CA GLU A 29 -4.75 2.99 -37.61
C GLU A 29 -4.14 2.04 -36.56
N VAL A 30 -4.94 1.43 -35.69
CA VAL A 30 -4.46 0.59 -34.59
C VAL A 30 -5.23 -0.72 -34.56
N SER A 31 -4.52 -1.85 -34.57
CA SER A 31 -5.13 -3.18 -34.49
C SER A 31 -5.86 -3.40 -33.15
N ILE A 32 -6.81 -4.34 -33.16
CA ILE A 32 -7.59 -4.70 -31.97
C ILE A 32 -6.67 -5.24 -30.87
N ASP A 33 -5.70 -6.08 -31.21
CA ASP A 33 -4.78 -6.68 -30.23
C ASP A 33 -3.85 -5.64 -29.60
N THR A 34 -3.35 -4.68 -30.39
CA THR A 34 -2.59 -3.55 -29.86
C THR A 34 -3.46 -2.71 -28.93
N THR A 35 -4.72 -2.47 -29.29
CA THR A 35 -5.66 -1.75 -28.43
C THR A 35 -5.87 -2.46 -27.09
N ARG A 36 -6.11 -3.78 -27.11
CA ARG A 36 -6.25 -4.59 -25.88
C ARG A 36 -5.00 -4.54 -25.03
N LYS A 37 -3.81 -4.75 -25.61
CA LYS A 37 -2.53 -4.67 -24.90
C LYS A 37 -2.32 -3.30 -24.24
N VAL A 38 -2.67 -2.22 -24.94
CA VAL A 38 -2.60 -0.87 -24.38
C VAL A 38 -3.60 -0.70 -23.24
N LEU A 39 -4.85 -1.13 -23.40
CA LEU A 39 -5.86 -1.03 -22.35
C LEU A 39 -5.47 -1.79 -21.08
N HIS A 40 -4.90 -3.00 -21.20
CA HIS A 40 -4.39 -3.73 -20.03
C HIS A 40 -3.27 -2.96 -19.32
N ARG A 41 -2.31 -2.36 -20.04
CA ARG A 41 -1.30 -1.51 -19.40
C ARG A 41 -1.92 -0.28 -18.73
N LEU A 42 -2.89 0.36 -19.37
CA LEU A 42 -3.59 1.51 -18.79
C LEU A 42 -4.39 1.13 -17.54
N HIS A 43 -4.90 -0.09 -17.48
CA HIS A 43 -5.54 -0.66 -16.30
C HIS A 43 -4.53 -0.84 -15.17
N ASP A 44 -3.38 -1.45 -15.48
CA ASP A 44 -2.32 -1.67 -14.48
C ASP A 44 -1.77 -0.35 -13.94
N ASP A 45 -1.68 0.67 -14.80
CA ASP A 45 -1.27 2.05 -14.46
C ASP A 45 -2.36 2.84 -13.70
N GLY A 46 -3.57 2.29 -13.52
CA GLY A 46 -4.68 2.97 -12.84
C GLY A 46 -5.35 4.10 -13.64
N PHE A 47 -5.10 4.18 -14.95
CA PHE A 47 -5.71 5.18 -15.83
C PHE A 47 -7.14 4.80 -16.23
N ILE A 48 -7.44 3.50 -16.24
CA ILE A 48 -8.77 2.93 -16.48
C ILE A 48 -8.99 1.73 -15.55
N THR A 49 -10.23 1.25 -15.47
CA THR A 49 -10.58 -0.04 -14.89
C THR A 49 -11.31 -0.87 -15.93
N ILE A 50 -10.80 -2.03 -16.31
CA ILE A 50 -11.51 -3.03 -17.12
C ILE A 50 -12.56 -3.67 -16.22
N VAL A 51 -13.84 -3.57 -16.63
CA VAL A 51 -14.99 -4.04 -15.83
C VAL A 51 -15.53 -5.38 -16.30
N ASP A 52 -15.37 -5.73 -17.57
CA ASP A 52 -15.81 -6.99 -18.17
C ASP A 52 -14.98 -7.33 -19.42
N ARG A 53 -15.35 -8.41 -20.14
CA ARG A 53 -14.74 -8.77 -21.42
C ARG A 53 -15.12 -7.76 -22.51
N GLY A 54 -14.42 -6.64 -22.54
CA GLY A 54 -14.50 -5.66 -23.62
C GLY A 54 -15.07 -4.31 -23.23
N CYS A 55 -15.29 -4.03 -21.95
CA CYS A 55 -15.60 -2.71 -21.45
C CYS A 55 -14.61 -2.25 -20.38
N PHE A 56 -14.45 -0.94 -20.29
CA PHE A 56 -13.64 -0.26 -19.28
C PHE A 56 -14.35 1.00 -18.78
N LYS A 57 -13.90 1.49 -17.64
CA LYS A 57 -14.24 2.81 -17.11
C LYS A 57 -13.00 3.68 -17.11
N ARG A 58 -13.14 4.95 -17.47
CA ARG A 58 -12.08 5.93 -17.24
C ARG A 58 -12.06 6.29 -15.77
N GLU A 59 -10.93 6.07 -15.12
CA GLU A 59 -10.75 6.44 -13.72
C GLU A 59 -10.16 7.85 -13.61
N LYS A 60 -10.50 8.54 -12.52
CA LYS A 60 -9.67 9.67 -12.09
C LYS A 60 -8.31 9.11 -11.70
N GLN A 61 -7.25 9.77 -12.14
CA GLN A 61 -5.90 9.31 -11.84
C GLN A 61 -5.69 9.31 -10.32
N PHE A 62 -5.58 8.12 -9.75
CA PHE A 62 -5.27 7.91 -8.35
C PHE A 62 -3.76 7.74 -8.23
N ASN A 63 -3.12 8.55 -7.39
CA ASN A 63 -1.69 8.45 -7.17
C ASN A 63 -1.36 8.89 -5.75
N GLU A 64 -1.33 7.92 -4.86
CA GLU A 64 -1.07 8.16 -3.44
C GLU A 64 0.19 7.43 -3.01
N LEU A 65 0.85 7.97 -2.00
CA LEU A 65 2.00 7.33 -1.38
C LEU A 65 1.55 6.58 -0.13
N LEU A 66 2.09 5.39 0.08
CA LEU A 66 1.87 4.58 1.28
C LEU A 66 3.23 4.29 1.91
N PHE A 67 3.39 4.70 3.16
CA PHE A 67 4.52 4.36 4.02
C PHE A 67 4.18 3.12 4.84
N VAL A 68 4.95 2.05 4.65
CA VAL A 68 4.79 0.79 5.38
C VAL A 68 5.97 0.57 6.31
N TYR A 69 5.68 0.22 7.56
CA TYR A 69 6.70 -0.02 8.60
C TYR A 69 6.72 -1.45 9.12
N GLY A 70 5.65 -2.24 8.87
CA GLY A 70 5.45 -3.58 9.39
C GLY A 70 5.39 -4.69 8.33
N SER A 71 4.39 -5.57 8.43
CA SER A 71 4.26 -6.81 7.65
C SER A 71 4.04 -6.64 6.15
N LEU A 72 3.71 -5.43 5.68
CA LEU A 72 3.61 -5.09 4.25
C LEU A 72 4.98 -4.80 3.60
N LYS A 73 6.06 -4.62 4.39
CA LYS A 73 7.42 -4.41 3.87
C LYS A 73 7.87 -5.59 3.00
N LYS A 74 8.76 -5.34 2.04
CA LYS A 74 9.33 -6.40 1.18
C LYS A 74 10.02 -7.48 2.04
N GLY A 75 9.68 -8.75 1.81
CA GLY A 75 10.23 -9.89 2.54
C GLY A 75 9.48 -10.25 3.83
N PHE A 76 8.32 -9.63 4.08
CA PHE A 76 7.40 -9.98 5.16
C PHE A 76 6.12 -10.62 4.61
N ASP A 77 5.38 -11.28 5.49
CA ASP A 77 4.30 -12.22 5.15
C ASP A 77 3.16 -11.58 4.34
N ASN A 78 2.84 -10.30 4.61
CA ASN A 78 1.73 -9.59 3.97
C ASN A 78 2.15 -8.75 2.76
N HIS A 79 3.42 -8.83 2.33
CA HIS A 79 3.91 -8.05 1.17
C HIS A 79 3.12 -8.34 -0.12
N SER A 80 2.61 -9.56 -0.27
CA SER A 80 1.82 -9.97 -1.44
C SER A 80 0.56 -9.13 -1.65
N LEU A 81 0.04 -8.48 -0.59
CA LEU A 81 -1.14 -7.62 -0.65
C LEU A 81 -0.93 -6.39 -1.54
N LEU A 82 0.28 -5.81 -1.51
CA LEU A 82 0.66 -4.66 -2.35
C LEU A 82 0.62 -5.01 -3.85
N GLY A 83 0.86 -6.29 -4.19
CA GLY A 83 0.74 -6.83 -5.54
C GLY A 83 1.58 -6.10 -6.58
N LYS A 84 1.16 -6.19 -7.85
CA LYS A 84 1.83 -5.51 -8.98
C LYS A 84 1.45 -4.03 -9.12
N SER A 85 0.35 -3.61 -8.49
CA SER A 85 -0.19 -2.26 -8.59
C SER A 85 0.41 -1.27 -7.57
N ALA A 86 1.29 -1.74 -6.69
CA ALA A 86 2.12 -0.89 -5.84
C ALA A 86 3.56 -0.88 -6.35
N LYS A 87 4.08 0.31 -6.65
CA LYS A 87 5.49 0.48 -7.02
C LYS A 87 6.31 0.86 -5.81
N ARG A 88 7.27 0.02 -5.43
CA ARG A 88 8.22 0.35 -4.35
C ARG A 88 9.13 1.50 -4.79
N LEU A 89 9.12 2.60 -4.03
CA LEU A 89 9.99 3.75 -4.24
C LEU A 89 11.30 3.68 -3.44
N GLY A 90 11.35 2.84 -2.41
CA GLY A 90 12.58 2.58 -1.64
C GLY A 90 12.39 2.70 -0.14
N LYS A 91 13.51 2.79 0.59
CA LYS A 91 13.50 3.03 2.04
C LYS A 91 13.11 4.47 2.33
N ALA A 92 12.39 4.68 3.42
CA ALA A 92 12.02 5.99 3.94
C ALA A 92 11.96 5.94 5.48
N HIS A 93 11.90 7.10 6.11
CA HIS A 93 11.59 7.19 7.54
C HIS A 93 10.62 8.34 7.83
N THR A 94 9.90 8.25 8.94
CA THR A 94 9.00 9.33 9.38
C THR A 94 9.78 10.62 9.69
N VAL A 95 9.20 11.77 9.38
CA VAL A 95 9.76 13.08 9.78
C VAL A 95 9.47 13.35 11.26
N LYS A 96 8.19 13.21 11.66
CA LYS A 96 7.74 13.20 13.05
C LYS A 96 8.22 11.91 13.75
N LYS A 97 8.40 11.98 15.07
CA LYS A 97 8.65 10.81 15.90
C LYS A 97 7.33 10.12 16.28
N PHE A 98 7.36 8.80 16.34
CA PHE A 98 6.26 7.92 16.72
C PHE A 98 6.74 6.84 17.70
N GLY A 99 5.81 6.18 18.39
CA GLY A 99 6.06 4.99 19.18
C GLY A 99 5.70 3.78 18.32
N MET A 100 6.60 2.81 18.19
CA MET A 100 6.31 1.56 17.50
C MET A 100 6.61 0.41 18.45
N TYR A 101 5.66 -0.50 18.59
CA TYR A 101 5.72 -1.58 19.55
C TYR A 101 5.22 -2.87 18.92
N GLU A 102 5.46 -3.99 19.59
CA GLU A 102 4.96 -5.28 19.15
C GLU A 102 3.60 -5.56 19.77
N ASP A 103 2.71 -6.19 19.00
CA ASP A 103 1.48 -6.75 19.55
C ASP A 103 1.76 -7.77 20.68
N THR A 104 0.72 -8.14 21.40
CA THR A 104 0.79 -9.07 22.54
C THR A 104 1.49 -10.39 22.19
N PHE A 105 1.39 -10.82 20.93
CA PHE A 105 1.96 -12.07 20.43
C PHE A 105 3.34 -11.91 19.78
N GLY A 106 3.85 -10.68 19.63
CA GLY A 106 5.09 -10.39 18.91
C GLY A 106 5.04 -10.62 17.41
N ASN A 107 3.86 -10.73 16.82
CA ASN A 107 3.70 -11.10 15.41
C ASN A 107 3.78 -9.89 14.48
N TYR A 108 3.19 -8.78 14.92
CA TYR A 108 3.09 -7.57 14.14
C TYR A 108 3.44 -6.33 14.95
N PRO A 109 4.07 -5.33 14.32
CA PRO A 109 4.26 -4.04 14.96
C PRO A 109 3.00 -3.18 14.78
N TYR A 110 2.70 -2.35 15.77
CA TYR A 110 1.72 -1.27 15.66
C TYR A 110 2.39 0.08 15.92
N LEU A 111 1.81 1.13 15.33
CA LEU A 111 2.32 2.50 15.43
C LEU A 111 1.37 3.37 16.25
N LEU A 112 1.92 4.12 17.20
CA LEU A 112 1.20 5.06 18.08
C LEU A 112 1.67 6.49 17.83
N ASP A 113 0.78 7.46 18.06
CA ASP A 113 1.14 8.88 18.05
C ASP A 113 1.85 9.31 19.35
N ALA A 114 3.06 8.77 19.58
CA ALA A 114 3.92 9.06 20.72
C ALA A 114 5.30 9.56 20.23
N PRO A 115 5.81 10.72 20.67
CA PRO A 115 6.99 11.36 20.04
C PRO A 115 8.36 10.74 20.40
N LEU A 116 8.52 9.42 20.23
CA LEU A 116 9.68 8.65 20.70
C LEU A 116 10.79 8.49 19.66
N LYS A 117 10.53 7.80 18.54
CA LYS A 117 11.55 7.46 17.52
C LYS A 117 11.08 7.82 16.10
N LYS A 118 12.02 8.15 15.21
CA LYS A 118 11.74 8.19 13.77
C LYS A 118 11.70 6.76 13.25
N ILE A 119 10.61 6.38 12.62
CA ILE A 119 10.36 4.99 12.24
C ILE A 119 10.87 4.74 10.84
N ASN A 120 11.67 3.70 10.67
CA ASN A 120 12.17 3.23 9.39
C ASN A 120 11.15 2.32 8.72
N GLY A 121 10.96 2.52 7.43
CA GLY A 121 10.05 1.72 6.62
C GLY A 121 10.37 1.81 5.14
N GLU A 122 9.34 1.56 4.35
CA GLU A 122 9.40 1.60 2.89
C GLU A 122 8.28 2.47 2.35
N LEU A 123 8.58 3.16 1.24
CA LEU A 123 7.62 4.00 0.56
C LEU A 123 7.16 3.31 -0.72
N TYR A 124 5.85 3.25 -0.91
CA TYR A 124 5.19 2.68 -2.09
C TYR A 124 4.31 3.73 -2.75
N GLN A 125 4.28 3.70 -4.07
CA GLN A 125 3.32 4.44 -4.88
C GLN A 125 2.15 3.53 -5.21
N ILE A 126 0.94 3.99 -4.88
CA ILE A 126 -0.32 3.28 -5.11
C ILE A 126 -1.07 4.01 -6.22
N THR A 127 -1.26 3.33 -7.35
CA THR A 127 -1.93 3.91 -8.54
C THR A 127 -3.40 3.52 -8.65
N ARG A 128 -3.91 2.64 -7.77
CA ARG A 128 -5.29 2.16 -7.77
C ARG A 128 -5.96 2.35 -6.43
N ALA A 129 -7.12 3.01 -6.41
CA ALA A 129 -7.87 3.27 -5.20
C ALA A 129 -8.36 1.97 -4.52
N GLU A 130 -8.71 0.96 -5.33
CA GLU A 130 -9.20 -0.35 -4.92
C GLU A 130 -8.13 -1.13 -4.16
N LEU A 131 -6.86 -0.98 -4.56
CA LEU A 131 -5.76 -1.55 -3.81
C LEU A 131 -5.66 -0.90 -2.43
N LEU A 132 -5.74 0.43 -2.35
CA LEU A 132 -5.68 1.11 -1.07
C LEU A 132 -6.88 0.75 -0.17
N LYS A 133 -8.08 0.62 -0.74
CA LYS A 133 -9.27 0.15 -0.02
C LYS A 133 -9.11 -1.28 0.49
N LYS A 134 -8.54 -2.18 -0.31
CA LYS A 134 -8.25 -3.56 0.11
C LYS A 134 -7.27 -3.59 1.29
N ILE A 135 -6.29 -2.70 1.30
CA ILE A 135 -5.36 -2.57 2.43
C ILE A 135 -6.09 -2.01 3.64
N ASP A 136 -6.97 -1.01 3.47
CA ASP A 136 -7.81 -0.51 4.59
C ASP A 136 -8.66 -1.63 5.22
N GLU A 137 -9.31 -2.46 4.40
CA GLU A 137 -10.11 -3.61 4.87
C GLU A 137 -9.23 -4.63 5.62
N PHE A 138 -8.03 -4.90 5.10
CA PHE A 138 -7.06 -5.80 5.75
C PHE A 138 -6.53 -5.27 7.09
N GLU A 139 -6.26 -3.97 7.16
CA GLU A 139 -5.80 -3.28 8.38
C GLU A 139 -6.95 -2.97 9.35
N GLY A 140 -8.20 -3.32 9.00
CA GLY A 140 -9.37 -3.10 9.85
C GLY A 140 -9.69 -1.62 10.09
N VAL A 141 -9.57 -0.77 9.06
CA VAL A 141 -9.89 0.66 9.16
C VAL A 141 -11.41 0.90 9.15
N PRO A 142 -11.93 1.81 9.99
CA PRO A 142 -11.24 2.67 10.97
C PRO A 142 -11.12 2.10 12.39
N GLU A 143 -11.64 0.91 12.65
CA GLU A 143 -11.80 0.37 14.01
C GLU A 143 -10.46 -0.05 14.65
N TYR A 144 -9.63 -0.81 13.94
CA TYR A 144 -8.37 -1.35 14.43
C TYR A 144 -7.20 -0.39 14.18
N TYR A 145 -6.97 -0.03 12.92
CA TYR A 145 -6.05 1.04 12.54
C TYR A 145 -6.81 2.24 11.96
N GLN A 146 -6.18 3.41 12.02
CA GLN A 146 -6.61 4.61 11.32
C GLN A 146 -5.57 4.96 10.26
N ARG A 147 -6.04 5.22 9.03
CA ARG A 147 -5.16 5.66 7.94
C ARG A 147 -4.98 7.18 7.98
N GLU A 148 -3.74 7.64 8.08
CA GLU A 148 -3.41 9.07 8.15
C GLU A 148 -2.34 9.48 7.14
N LYS A 149 -2.35 10.75 6.69
CA LYS A 149 -1.26 11.30 5.87
C LYS A 149 -0.22 11.99 6.75
N ILE A 150 0.98 11.44 6.78
CA ILE A 150 2.14 12.00 7.49
C ILE A 150 3.25 12.39 6.52
N GLU A 151 4.22 13.18 6.99
CA GLU A 151 5.45 13.44 6.26
C GLU A 151 6.50 12.34 6.49
N VAL A 152 7.07 11.86 5.39
CA VAL A 152 8.17 10.90 5.38
C VAL A 152 9.31 11.41 4.53
N LYS A 153 10.55 11.10 4.92
CA LYS A 153 11.75 11.45 4.17
C LYS A 153 12.32 10.22 3.48
N SER A 154 12.53 10.34 2.17
CA SER A 154 13.24 9.38 1.34
C SER A 154 14.45 10.04 0.66
N HIS A 155 15.13 9.32 -0.23
CA HIS A 155 16.19 9.89 -1.06
C HIS A 155 15.67 10.95 -2.07
N HIS A 156 14.37 10.93 -2.38
CA HIS A 156 13.72 11.96 -3.20
C HIS A 156 13.24 13.18 -2.39
N GLY A 157 13.57 13.27 -1.10
CA GLY A 157 13.14 14.35 -0.22
C GLY A 157 11.94 14.01 0.66
N VAL A 158 11.27 15.04 1.17
CA VAL A 158 10.10 14.91 2.05
C VAL A 158 8.82 14.84 1.22
N GLN A 159 7.98 13.85 1.49
CA GLN A 159 6.71 13.63 0.81
C GLN A 159 5.61 13.28 1.82
N ARG A 160 4.36 13.58 1.48
CA ARG A 160 3.21 13.14 2.28
C ARG A 160 2.78 11.74 1.85
N ALA A 161 2.67 10.83 2.80
CA ALA A 161 2.27 9.44 2.55
C ALA A 161 1.25 8.99 3.59
N PHE A 162 0.33 8.13 3.15
CA PHE A 162 -0.53 7.40 4.06
C PHE A 162 0.28 6.45 4.94
N VAL A 163 -0.17 6.25 6.17
CA VAL A 163 0.34 5.28 7.13
C VAL A 163 -0.83 4.78 7.98
N TYR A 164 -0.75 3.56 8.49
CA TYR A 164 -1.74 2.99 9.41
C TYR A 164 -1.26 3.16 10.86
N ILE A 165 -2.06 3.80 11.71
CA ILE A 165 -1.72 4.15 13.11
C ILE A 165 -2.82 3.62 14.02
N GLN A 166 -2.46 3.06 15.16
CA GLN A 166 -3.40 2.59 16.18
C GLN A 166 -3.53 3.66 17.27
N LYS A 167 -4.41 4.64 17.07
CA LYS A 167 -4.49 5.82 17.95
C LYS A 167 -4.98 5.52 19.37
N THR A 168 -5.73 4.44 19.53
CA THR A 168 -6.42 4.08 20.77
C THR A 168 -5.60 3.15 21.66
N ALA A 169 -4.46 2.65 21.19
CA ALA A 169 -3.62 1.75 21.96
C ALA A 169 -2.75 2.53 22.95
N GLU A 170 -2.55 1.92 24.13
CA GLU A 170 -1.71 2.45 25.19
C GLU A 170 -0.24 2.10 24.94
N ILE A 171 0.65 2.90 25.52
CA ILE A 171 2.09 2.60 25.48
C ILE A 171 2.34 1.41 26.42
N PRO A 172 2.90 0.29 25.92
CA PRO A 172 3.23 -0.85 26.78
C PRO A 172 4.34 -0.47 27.77
N ALA A 173 4.15 -0.82 29.04
CA ALA A 173 5.08 -0.48 30.12
C ALA A 173 6.37 -1.33 30.10
N ASP A 174 6.32 -2.51 29.48
CA ASP A 174 7.35 -3.54 29.49
C ASP A 174 8.13 -3.65 28.17
N GLN A 175 7.85 -2.79 27.19
CA GLN A 175 8.51 -2.80 25.89
C GLN A 175 9.25 -1.49 25.61
N GLU A 176 10.42 -1.60 24.98
CA GLU A 176 11.08 -0.45 24.38
C GLU A 176 10.52 -0.14 22.99
N ALA A 177 10.37 1.15 22.69
CA ALA A 177 9.94 1.57 21.37
C ALA A 177 10.94 1.12 20.28
N LEU A 178 10.42 0.50 19.24
CA LEU A 178 11.17 0.06 18.07
C LEU A 178 11.47 1.23 17.13
N LYS A 179 12.63 1.18 16.47
CA LYS A 179 12.97 2.10 15.37
C LYS A 179 12.63 1.50 14.01
N GLU A 180 12.73 0.18 13.89
CA GLU A 180 12.53 -0.56 12.66
C GLU A 180 12.00 -1.97 12.97
N TRP A 181 10.98 -2.40 12.24
CA TRP A 181 10.53 -3.79 12.26
C TRP A 181 11.42 -4.65 11.37
N SER A 182 11.98 -5.72 11.95
CA SER A 182 12.85 -6.67 11.24
C SER A 182 12.23 -8.06 11.25
N ASN A 183 12.41 -8.82 10.16
CA ASN A 183 11.96 -10.21 10.09
C ASN A 183 13.01 -11.11 10.74
N ASN A 184 13.11 -11.09 12.06
CA ASN A 184 14.00 -11.96 12.81
C ASN A 184 13.25 -13.22 13.23
N THR A 185 13.34 -14.26 12.40
CA THR A 185 12.69 -15.56 12.63
C THR A 185 13.13 -16.18 13.97
N ASP A 186 14.40 -16.08 14.33
CA ASP A 186 14.92 -16.65 15.59
C ASP A 186 14.34 -15.95 16.83
N TYR A 187 14.15 -14.63 16.75
CA TYR A 187 13.48 -13.86 17.80
C TYR A 187 12.03 -14.30 17.98
N LYS A 188 11.27 -14.42 16.88
CA LYS A 188 9.87 -14.86 16.91
C LYS A 188 9.73 -16.26 17.50
N VAL A 189 10.59 -17.19 17.10
CA VAL A 189 10.59 -18.57 17.60
C VAL A 189 10.90 -18.62 19.10
N LYS A 190 11.94 -17.92 19.57
CA LYS A 190 12.29 -17.86 20.99
C LYS A 190 11.17 -17.27 21.86
N LYS A 191 10.50 -16.23 21.35
CA LYS A 191 9.38 -15.58 22.05
C LYS A 191 8.15 -16.49 22.14
N LEU A 192 7.82 -17.21 21.07
CA LEU A 192 6.74 -18.19 21.07
C LEU A 192 6.98 -19.29 22.13
N TYR A 193 8.21 -19.86 22.18
CA TYR A 193 8.55 -20.85 23.20
C TYR A 193 8.41 -20.29 24.62
N LYS A 194 8.93 -19.08 24.89
CA LYS A 194 8.77 -18.44 26.21
C LYS A 194 7.30 -18.24 26.59
N HIS A 195 6.46 -17.86 25.65
CA HIS A 195 5.02 -17.66 25.90
C HIS A 195 4.32 -19.00 26.20
N LEU A 196 4.61 -20.05 25.42
CA LEU A 196 4.11 -21.40 25.67
C LEU A 196 4.57 -21.93 27.03
N ASP A 197 5.85 -21.74 27.39
CA ASP A 197 6.37 -22.13 28.70
C ASP A 197 5.65 -21.40 29.84
N THR A 198 5.27 -20.14 29.63
CA THR A 198 4.52 -19.35 30.65
C THR A 198 3.06 -19.81 30.76
N MET A 199 2.47 -20.34 29.68
CA MET A 199 1.12 -20.93 29.72
C MET A 199 1.09 -22.34 30.31
N ILE A 200 2.18 -23.11 30.17
CA ILE A 200 2.27 -24.48 30.71
C ILE A 200 2.58 -24.46 32.22
N ASN A 201 3.29 -23.43 32.69
CA ASN A 201 3.73 -23.31 34.10
C ASN A 201 2.81 -22.42 34.98
N ASN A 202 1.65 -22.00 34.47
CA ASN A 202 0.56 -21.35 35.24
C ASN A 202 -0.68 -22.24 35.20
#